data_AF-A0A7C5PRM3-F1
#
_entry.id   AF-A0A7C5PRM3-F1
#
_cell.length_a   1.000
_cell.length_b   1.000
_cell.length_c   1.000
_cell.angle_alpha   90.00
_cell.angle_beta   90.00
_cell.angle_gamma   90.00
#
_symmetry.space_group_name_H-M   'P 1'
#
loop_
_entity.id
_entity.type
_entity.pdbx_description
1 polymer ?
#
loop_
_entity_poly.entity_id
_entity_poly.type
_entity_poly.pdbx_seq_one_letter_code
_entity_poly.pdbx_strand_id
1 'polypeptide(L)'
;MTPLDRFQGSLLGLATADAVGTTLEFQAPGSFEPIKDMVGGGPFNLAPGQWTDDTSMALCLAESLVEQQKFDPLDQLQRYTRWYRNGHLSSTGRCFDIGNTVRAALHLFEQSNQPYCGSTDPYSAGNGSLMRLAPVPLFYVQQPERAIEKSGQSSLTTHGAVAAVDACRYFGALLVGAVKGEAKETLLAARYSPSPGYWARYPLVTEIDQIAAGSF
;
A
#
# COMPACT_ATOMS: atom_id res chain seq x y z
N MET A 1 -9.96 -4.98 -22.25
CA MET A 1 -9.51 -5.24 -20.87
C MET A 1 -10.72 -5.58 -20.03
N THR A 2 -10.78 -6.81 -19.53
CA THR A 2 -11.86 -7.28 -18.66
C THR A 2 -11.70 -6.73 -17.24
N PRO A 3 -12.72 -6.82 -16.37
CA PRO A 3 -12.55 -6.54 -14.94
C PRO A 3 -11.43 -7.38 -14.31
N LEU A 4 -11.34 -8.67 -14.65
CA LEU A 4 -10.31 -9.57 -14.11
C LEU A 4 -8.90 -9.08 -14.47
N ASP A 5 -8.68 -8.62 -15.70
CA ASP A 5 -7.40 -8.08 -16.15
C ASP A 5 -6.96 -6.88 -15.28
N ARG A 6 -7.90 -6.03 -14.86
CA ARG A 6 -7.61 -4.86 -14.01
C ARG A 6 -7.23 -5.28 -12.59
N PHE A 7 -7.95 -6.25 -12.02
CA PHE A 7 -7.63 -6.81 -10.70
C PHE A 7 -6.24 -7.45 -10.69
N GLN A 8 -5.96 -8.30 -11.68
CA GLN A 8 -4.66 -8.94 -11.83
C GLN A 8 -3.57 -7.90 -12.09
N GLY A 9 -3.83 -6.94 -12.96
CA GLY A 9 -2.91 -5.84 -13.27
C GLY A 9 -2.57 -4.98 -12.06
N SER A 10 -3.50 -4.74 -11.13
CA SER A 10 -3.21 -4.01 -9.89
C SER A 10 -2.20 -4.74 -8.99
N LEU A 11 -2.36 -6.05 -8.81
CA LEU A 11 -1.49 -6.84 -7.93
C LEU A 11 -0.15 -7.19 -8.61
N LEU A 12 -0.19 -7.61 -9.88
CA LEU A 12 1.00 -7.90 -10.66
C LEU A 12 1.81 -6.63 -10.94
N GLY A 13 1.12 -5.51 -11.20
CA GLY A 13 1.76 -4.21 -11.41
C GLY A 13 2.50 -3.71 -10.17
N LEU A 14 1.91 -3.88 -8.98
CA LEU A 14 2.58 -3.62 -7.70
C LEU A 14 3.88 -4.43 -7.60
N ALA A 15 3.80 -5.76 -7.75
CA ALA A 15 4.96 -6.63 -7.63
C ALA A 15 6.03 -6.40 -8.71
N THR A 16 5.60 -6.07 -9.93
CA THR A 16 6.49 -5.75 -11.03
C THR A 16 7.23 -4.44 -10.78
N ALA A 17 6.52 -3.41 -10.31
CA ALA A 17 7.10 -2.10 -10.03
C ALA A 17 8.09 -2.16 -8.86
N ASP A 18 7.76 -2.91 -7.80
CA ASP A 18 8.64 -3.22 -6.68
C ASP A 18 9.95 -3.89 -7.17
N ALA A 19 9.84 -5.03 -7.86
CA ALA A 19 11.00 -5.79 -8.34
C ALA A 19 11.89 -5.02 -9.34
N VAL A 20 11.34 -4.06 -10.09
CA VAL A 20 12.11 -3.17 -10.97
C VAL A 20 12.70 -1.99 -10.18
N GLY A 21 11.92 -1.39 -9.28
CA GLY A 21 12.28 -0.17 -8.55
C GLY A 21 13.43 -0.38 -7.56
N THR A 22 13.45 -1.53 -6.88
CA THR A 22 14.49 -1.85 -5.87
C THR A 22 15.92 -1.80 -6.44
N THR A 23 16.11 -2.04 -7.75
CA THR A 23 17.43 -1.92 -8.41
C THR A 23 18.07 -0.55 -8.21
N LEU A 24 17.27 0.51 -8.18
CA LEU A 24 17.72 1.91 -8.11
C LEU A 24 17.42 2.57 -6.76
N GLU A 25 17.05 1.77 -5.77
CA GLU A 25 16.72 2.25 -4.45
C GLU A 25 17.90 2.98 -3.78
N PHE A 26 17.60 4.07 -3.07
CA PHE A 26 18.55 5.00 -2.47
C PHE A 26 19.47 5.75 -3.44
N GLN A 27 19.23 5.66 -4.75
CA GLN A 27 19.96 6.44 -5.75
C GLN A 27 19.23 7.75 -6.07
N ALA A 28 19.99 8.83 -6.27
CA ALA A 28 19.42 10.12 -6.64
C ALA A 28 18.99 10.11 -8.11
N PRO A 29 17.87 10.76 -8.49
CA PRO A 29 17.51 10.92 -9.88
C PRO A 29 18.66 11.52 -10.71
N GLY A 30 19.03 10.86 -11.81
CA GLY A 30 20.14 11.27 -12.69
C GLY A 30 21.53 10.83 -12.25
N SER A 31 21.68 10.10 -11.13
CA SER A 31 22.98 9.56 -10.68
C SER A 31 23.25 8.12 -11.15
N PHE A 32 22.40 7.57 -12.03
CA PHE A 32 22.42 6.16 -12.41
C PHE A 32 22.10 5.98 -13.90
N GLU A 33 22.53 4.86 -14.47
CA GLU A 33 22.15 4.47 -15.82
C GLU A 33 20.68 3.99 -15.82
N PRO A 34 19.80 4.57 -16.66
CA PRO A 34 18.39 4.18 -16.70
C PRO A 34 18.21 2.69 -17.04
N ILE A 35 17.49 1.97 -16.17
CA ILE A 35 17.08 0.59 -16.43
C ILE A 35 15.81 0.56 -17.29
N LYS A 36 15.69 -0.47 -18.13
CA LYS A 36 14.53 -0.69 -19.01
C LYS A 36 13.93 -2.09 -18.87
N ASP A 37 14.48 -2.89 -17.95
CA ASP A 37 14.12 -4.28 -17.74
C ASP A 37 14.28 -4.64 -16.26
N MET A 38 13.77 -5.79 -15.87
CA MET A 38 13.82 -6.34 -14.53
C MET A 38 15.17 -7.04 -14.31
N VAL A 39 16.16 -6.27 -13.83
CA VAL A 39 17.56 -6.74 -13.75
C VAL A 39 18.02 -7.19 -12.36
N GLY A 40 17.20 -6.98 -11.32
CA GLY A 40 17.58 -7.29 -9.93
C GLY A 40 18.68 -6.35 -9.40
N GLY A 41 19.57 -6.84 -8.55
CA GLY A 41 20.66 -6.06 -7.95
C GLY A 41 20.16 -5.18 -6.79
N GLY A 42 20.47 -3.88 -6.86
CA GLY A 42 20.10 -2.92 -5.81
C GLY A 42 20.85 -3.15 -4.48
N PRO A 43 20.44 -2.45 -3.41
CA PRO A 43 21.07 -2.52 -2.09
C PRO A 43 21.01 -3.93 -1.46
N PHE A 44 20.09 -4.78 -1.91
CA PHE A 44 19.88 -6.13 -1.38
C PHE A 44 20.43 -7.26 -2.26
N ASN A 45 21.05 -6.93 -3.40
CA ASN A 45 21.61 -7.89 -4.35
C ASN A 45 20.61 -8.98 -4.77
N LEU A 46 19.41 -8.55 -5.19
CA LEU A 46 18.30 -9.41 -5.56
C LEU A 46 18.50 -10.06 -6.92
N ALA A 47 17.96 -11.27 -7.11
CA ALA A 47 17.82 -11.86 -8.42
C ALA A 47 16.70 -11.14 -9.22
N PRO A 48 16.78 -11.09 -10.56
CA PRO A 48 15.67 -10.64 -11.41
C PRO A 48 14.33 -11.27 -10.99
N GLY A 49 13.32 -10.44 -10.74
CA GLY A 49 11.98 -10.89 -10.33
C GLY A 49 11.75 -11.04 -8.84
N GLN A 50 12.78 -10.89 -8.00
CA GLN A 50 12.59 -10.79 -6.56
C GLN A 50 12.13 -9.38 -6.17
N TRP A 51 11.05 -9.33 -5.40
CA TRP A 51 10.40 -8.13 -4.85
C TRP A 51 10.68 -7.98 -3.34
N THR A 52 10.40 -6.82 -2.76
CA THR A 52 10.78 -6.44 -1.38
C THR A 52 9.62 -6.52 -0.37
N ASP A 53 9.65 -5.69 0.68
CA ASP A 53 8.61 -5.59 1.69
C ASP A 53 7.27 -5.09 1.12
N ASP A 54 7.27 -4.24 0.09
CA ASP A 54 6.06 -3.74 -0.59
C ASP A 54 5.12 -4.91 -0.97
N THR A 55 5.65 -5.85 -1.76
CA THR A 55 4.89 -7.01 -2.21
C THR A 55 4.66 -8.02 -1.10
N SER A 56 5.63 -8.22 -0.20
CA SER A 56 5.47 -9.13 0.96
C SER A 56 4.25 -8.73 1.80
N MET A 57 4.15 -7.44 2.11
CA MET A 57 3.06 -6.89 2.92
C MET A 57 1.74 -6.81 2.15
N ALA A 58 1.78 -6.56 0.83
CA ALA A 58 0.58 -6.64 0.00
C ALA A 58 0.01 -8.07 -0.03
N LEU A 59 0.87 -9.08 -0.20
CA LEU A 59 0.46 -10.48 -0.21
C LEU A 59 -0.11 -10.92 1.14
N CYS A 60 0.55 -10.55 2.25
CA CYS A 60 0.02 -10.80 3.60
C CYS A 60 -1.36 -10.16 3.80
N LEU A 61 -1.58 -8.94 3.31
CA LEU A 61 -2.86 -8.25 3.40
C LEU A 61 -3.95 -8.93 2.54
N ALA A 62 -3.60 -9.35 1.33
CA ALA A 62 -4.49 -10.10 0.46
C ALA A 62 -4.89 -11.45 1.08
N GLU A 63 -3.91 -12.19 1.63
CA GLU A 63 -4.12 -13.47 2.31
C GLU A 63 -5.08 -13.31 3.50
N SER A 64 -4.93 -12.25 4.30
CA SER A 64 -5.85 -11.92 5.40
C SER A 64 -7.27 -11.68 4.92
N LEU A 65 -7.44 -10.81 3.92
CA LEU A 65 -8.76 -10.47 3.38
C LEU A 65 -9.48 -11.70 2.81
N VAL A 66 -8.75 -12.56 2.10
CA VAL A 66 -9.31 -13.78 1.49
C VAL A 66 -9.65 -14.83 2.55
N GLU A 67 -8.76 -15.11 3.50
CA GLU A 67 -9.02 -16.16 4.49
C GLU A 67 -10.05 -15.71 5.54
N GLN A 68 -10.02 -14.45 5.96
CA GLN A 68 -10.96 -13.92 6.96
C GLN A 68 -12.30 -13.48 6.35
N GLN A 69 -12.38 -13.35 5.02
CA GLN A 69 -13.56 -12.86 4.28
C GLN A 69 -14.02 -11.46 4.75
N LYS A 70 -13.11 -10.69 5.35
CA LYS A 70 -13.31 -9.33 5.86
C LYS A 70 -11.95 -8.68 6.11
N PHE A 71 -11.93 -7.36 6.26
CA PHE A 71 -10.79 -6.68 6.87
C PHE A 71 -10.72 -7.01 8.36
N ASP A 72 -9.65 -7.66 8.76
CA ASP A 72 -9.34 -7.97 10.15
C ASP A 72 -7.92 -7.45 10.47
N PRO A 73 -7.81 -6.32 11.19
CA PRO A 73 -6.52 -5.68 11.41
C PRO A 73 -5.62 -6.47 12.39
N LEU A 74 -6.20 -7.37 13.19
CA LEU A 74 -5.44 -8.26 14.05
C LEU A 74 -4.75 -9.34 13.22
N ASP A 75 -5.52 -10.01 12.34
CA ASP A 75 -4.97 -11.03 11.43
C ASP A 75 -3.96 -10.40 10.45
N GLN A 76 -4.22 -9.18 9.95
CA GLN A 76 -3.25 -8.41 9.15
C GLN A 76 -1.88 -8.30 9.86
N LEU A 77 -1.85 -7.84 11.11
CA LEU A 77 -0.60 -7.71 11.86
C LEU A 77 0.03 -9.06 12.21
N GLN A 78 -0.77 -10.09 12.48
CA GLN A 78 -0.25 -11.45 12.68
C GLN A 78 0.51 -11.94 11.44
N ARG A 79 -0.04 -11.72 10.23
CA ARG A 79 0.64 -12.10 8.98
C ARG A 79 1.91 -11.29 8.73
N TYR A 80 1.88 -9.99 9.00
CA TYR A 80 3.09 -9.17 8.95
C TYR A 80 4.15 -9.64 9.94
N THR A 81 3.77 -10.06 11.15
CA THR A 81 4.70 -10.66 12.11
C THR A 81 5.26 -12.00 11.59
N ARG A 82 4.45 -12.84 10.93
CA ARG A 82 4.97 -14.08 10.29
C ARG A 82 5.97 -13.76 9.17
N TRP A 83 5.71 -12.74 8.36
CA TRP A 83 6.68 -12.26 7.37
C TRP A 83 7.95 -11.77 8.05
N TYR A 84 7.82 -10.86 9.02
CA TYR A 84 8.94 -10.26 9.75
C TYR A 84 9.83 -11.29 10.45
N ARG A 85 9.23 -12.28 11.11
CA ARG A 85 9.97 -13.28 11.91
C ARG A 85 10.47 -14.47 11.07
N ASN A 86 9.68 -14.92 10.09
CA ASN A 86 9.88 -16.21 9.45
C ASN A 86 10.00 -16.14 7.92
N GLY A 87 9.91 -14.95 7.32
CA GLY A 87 9.95 -14.80 5.86
C GLY A 87 8.69 -15.29 5.14
N HIS A 88 7.55 -15.41 5.84
CA HIS A 88 6.26 -15.75 5.21
C HIS A 88 5.96 -14.81 4.04
N LEU A 89 5.68 -15.38 2.86
CA LEU A 89 5.48 -14.62 1.62
C LEU A 89 6.59 -13.59 1.37
N SER A 90 7.85 -14.01 1.50
CA SER A 90 9.02 -13.26 1.02
C SER A 90 9.59 -13.90 -0.24
N SER A 91 10.05 -13.08 -1.19
CA SER A 91 10.74 -13.53 -2.40
C SER A 91 12.10 -14.19 -2.14
N THR A 92 12.69 -13.98 -0.95
CA THR A 92 14.01 -14.50 -0.55
C THR A 92 13.92 -15.53 0.59
N GLY A 93 12.72 -15.86 1.06
CA GLY A 93 12.50 -16.76 2.20
C GLY A 93 12.84 -16.17 3.57
N ARG A 94 13.17 -14.87 3.65
CA ARG A 94 13.41 -14.14 4.91
C ARG A 94 12.86 -12.72 4.82
N CYS A 95 12.60 -12.09 5.96
CA CYS A 95 12.32 -10.65 5.99
C CYS A 95 13.60 -9.87 5.68
N PHE A 96 13.50 -8.89 4.79
CA PHE A 96 14.51 -7.86 4.54
C PHE A 96 13.79 -6.55 4.20
N ASP A 97 14.52 -5.44 4.18
CA ASP A 97 14.02 -4.12 3.81
C ASP A 97 12.84 -3.58 4.66
N ILE A 98 12.62 -4.12 5.86
CA ILE A 98 11.53 -3.63 6.71
C ILE A 98 11.79 -2.20 7.19
N GLY A 99 10.92 -1.28 6.78
CA GLY A 99 10.92 0.10 7.24
C GLY A 99 10.84 0.24 8.77
N ASN A 100 11.51 1.24 9.32
CA ASN A 100 11.58 1.47 10.78
C ASN A 100 10.20 1.63 11.43
N THR A 101 9.28 2.33 10.77
CA THR A 101 7.90 2.55 11.26
C THR A 101 7.11 1.25 11.32
N VAL A 102 7.21 0.39 10.29
CA VAL A 102 6.58 -0.94 10.28
C VAL A 102 7.17 -1.79 11.41
N ARG A 103 8.50 -1.85 11.51
CA ARG A 103 9.19 -2.62 12.54
C ARG A 103 8.79 -2.18 13.95
N ALA A 104 8.65 -0.88 14.20
CA ALA A 104 8.20 -0.37 15.50
C ALA A 104 6.75 -0.80 15.81
N ALA A 105 5.84 -0.67 14.83
CA ALA A 105 4.45 -1.08 15.00
C ALA A 105 4.30 -2.59 15.27
N LEU A 106 5.08 -3.44 14.57
CA LEU A 106 5.04 -4.89 14.82
C LEU A 106 5.56 -5.27 16.21
N HIS A 107 6.60 -4.60 16.71
CA HIS A 107 7.05 -4.83 18.09
C HIS A 107 6.00 -4.40 19.13
N LEU A 108 5.33 -3.26 18.93
CA LEU A 108 4.23 -2.83 19.79
C LEU A 108 3.06 -3.81 19.74
N PHE A 109 2.77 -4.36 18.56
CA PHE A 109 1.74 -5.37 18.39
C PHE A 109 2.08 -6.66 19.14
N GLU A 110 3.30 -7.18 19.01
CA GLU A 110 3.75 -8.38 19.73
C GLU A 110 3.66 -8.22 21.26
N GLN A 111 3.81 -6.99 21.78
CA GLN A 111 3.71 -6.69 23.21
C GLN A 111 2.27 -6.49 23.69
N SER A 112 1.44 -5.81 22.89
CA SER A 112 0.11 -5.33 23.32
C SER A 112 -1.06 -6.17 22.80
N ASN A 113 -0.84 -6.93 21.74
CA ASN A 113 -1.87 -7.60 20.94
C ASN A 113 -3.00 -6.66 20.46
N GLN A 114 -2.71 -5.35 20.31
CA GLN A 114 -3.65 -4.36 19.78
C GLN A 114 -3.42 -4.14 18.29
N PRO A 115 -4.47 -4.00 17.47
CA PRO A 115 -4.33 -4.00 16.01
C PRO A 115 -3.91 -2.66 15.39
N TYR A 116 -3.96 -1.56 16.15
CA TYR A 116 -3.66 -0.21 15.65
C TYR A 116 -2.43 0.35 16.36
N CYS A 117 -1.26 -0.09 15.89
CA CYS A 117 0.04 0.25 16.47
C CYS A 117 0.81 1.32 15.68
N GLY A 118 0.18 1.95 14.68
CA GLY A 118 0.85 2.94 13.86
C GLY A 118 1.17 4.22 14.62
N SER A 119 2.40 4.72 14.43
CA SER A 119 2.81 6.02 14.99
C SER A 119 1.94 7.15 14.44
N THR A 120 1.45 8.02 15.31
CA THR A 120 0.69 9.23 14.93
C THR A 120 1.58 10.45 14.72
N ASP A 121 2.90 10.32 14.88
CA ASP A 121 3.86 11.40 14.65
C ASP A 121 3.84 11.80 13.16
N PRO A 122 3.62 13.09 12.81
CA PRO A 122 3.66 13.57 11.43
C PRO A 122 4.95 13.21 10.68
N TYR A 123 6.09 13.11 11.37
CA TYR A 123 7.38 12.73 10.78
C TYR A 123 7.48 11.23 10.45
N SER A 124 6.47 10.44 10.80
CA SER A 124 6.37 9.02 10.46
C SER A 124 5.45 8.72 9.27
N ALA A 125 5.06 9.75 8.50
CA ALA A 125 4.22 9.64 7.30
C ALA A 125 4.96 9.08 6.06
N GLY A 126 5.68 7.97 6.24
CA GLY A 126 6.30 7.23 5.14
C GLY A 126 5.29 6.47 4.27
N ASN A 127 5.78 5.90 3.17
CA ASN A 127 4.97 5.13 2.19
C ASN A 127 4.57 3.71 2.65
N GLY A 128 5.05 3.26 3.83
CA GLY A 128 4.93 1.89 4.35
C GLY A 128 3.51 1.29 4.43
N SER A 129 2.48 2.13 4.46
CA SER A 129 1.08 1.70 4.37
C SER A 129 0.48 1.83 2.97
N LEU A 130 0.97 2.76 2.14
CA LEU A 130 0.49 3.02 0.79
C LEU A 130 0.94 1.95 -0.20
N MET A 131 2.21 1.56 -0.14
CA MET A 131 2.86 0.62 -1.07
C MET A 131 2.16 -0.75 -1.13
N ARG A 132 1.57 -1.18 -0.02
CA ARG A 132 0.90 -2.48 0.13
C ARG A 132 -0.61 -2.44 -0.09
N LEU A 133 -1.19 -1.27 -0.40
CA LEU A 133 -2.61 -1.00 -0.17
C LEU A 133 -3.55 -1.77 -1.09
N ALA A 134 -3.13 -2.07 -2.32
CA ALA A 134 -3.98 -2.53 -3.42
C ALA A 134 -5.04 -3.61 -3.06
N PRO A 135 -4.73 -4.64 -2.23
CA PRO A 135 -5.72 -5.67 -1.88
C PRO A 135 -7.02 -5.14 -1.24
N VAL A 136 -6.95 -4.07 -0.44
CA VAL A 136 -8.10 -3.54 0.31
C VAL A 136 -9.18 -2.94 -0.60
N PRO A 137 -8.87 -1.95 -1.47
CA PRO A 137 -9.88 -1.40 -2.38
C PRO A 137 -10.38 -2.41 -3.41
N LEU A 138 -9.54 -3.38 -3.81
CA LEU A 138 -9.97 -4.48 -4.68
C LEU A 138 -11.02 -5.36 -4.00
N PHE A 139 -10.78 -5.77 -2.75
CA PHE A 139 -11.70 -6.60 -1.98
C PHE A 139 -13.06 -5.91 -1.76
N TYR A 140 -13.05 -4.60 -1.53
CA TYR A 140 -14.26 -3.80 -1.29
C TYR A 140 -14.77 -3.03 -2.52
N VAL A 141 -14.40 -3.41 -3.75
CA VAL A 141 -14.71 -2.61 -4.96
C VAL A 141 -16.20 -2.28 -5.13
N GLN A 142 -17.09 -3.17 -4.68
CA GLN A 142 -18.54 -3.02 -4.78
C GLN A 142 -19.12 -2.07 -3.71
N GLN A 143 -18.31 -1.68 -2.72
CA GLN A 143 -18.67 -0.80 -1.61
C GLN A 143 -17.63 0.35 -1.52
N PRO A 144 -17.66 1.34 -2.43
CA PRO A 144 -16.58 2.34 -2.56
C PRO A 144 -16.27 3.11 -1.27
N GLU A 145 -17.29 3.52 -0.51
CA GLU A 145 -17.06 4.21 0.77
C GLU A 145 -16.34 3.31 1.79
N ARG A 146 -16.69 2.02 1.82
CA ARG A 146 -16.04 1.01 2.67
C ARG A 146 -14.62 0.72 2.19
N ALA A 147 -14.37 0.69 0.89
CA ALA A 147 -13.02 0.58 0.34
C ALA A 147 -12.12 1.74 0.80
N ILE A 148 -12.64 2.97 0.78
CA ILE A 148 -11.91 4.16 1.26
C ILE A 148 -11.68 4.09 2.77
N GLU A 149 -12.71 3.76 3.56
CA GLU A 149 -12.61 3.63 5.01
C GLU A 149 -11.59 2.55 5.43
N LYS A 150 -11.67 1.36 4.83
CA LYS A 150 -10.74 0.25 5.13
C LYS A 150 -9.34 0.53 4.65
N SER A 151 -9.16 1.33 3.60
CA SER A 151 -7.84 1.78 3.17
C SER A 151 -7.14 2.60 4.25
N GLY A 152 -7.87 3.54 4.88
CA GLY A 152 -7.38 4.29 6.04
C GLY A 152 -7.11 3.39 7.26
N GLN A 153 -8.02 2.47 7.58
CA GLN A 153 -7.84 1.54 8.71
C GLN A 153 -6.65 0.59 8.53
N SER A 154 -6.39 0.13 7.31
CA SER A 154 -5.19 -0.66 6.98
C SER A 154 -3.90 0.12 7.25
N SER A 155 -3.90 1.43 7.01
CA SER A 155 -2.76 2.30 7.36
C SER A 155 -2.52 2.32 8.85
N LEU A 156 -3.57 2.58 9.65
CA LEU A 156 -3.50 2.72 11.12
C LEU A 156 -2.80 1.56 11.85
N THR A 157 -2.77 0.37 11.24
CA THR A 157 -2.06 -0.79 11.82
C THR A 157 -0.56 -0.56 11.98
N THR A 158 0.06 0.27 11.12
CA THR A 158 1.51 0.54 11.14
C THR A 158 1.88 2.01 10.97
N HIS A 159 1.02 2.81 10.34
CA HIS A 159 1.23 4.23 10.06
C HIS A 159 -0.04 4.99 10.46
N GLY A 160 0.00 5.65 11.61
CA GLY A 160 -1.10 6.41 12.20
C GLY A 160 -1.07 7.90 11.91
N ALA A 161 -0.01 8.41 11.27
CA ALA A 161 0.11 9.79 10.85
C ALA A 161 -1.04 10.13 9.88
N VAL A 162 -1.75 11.23 10.13
CA VAL A 162 -2.98 11.58 9.41
C VAL A 162 -2.75 11.66 7.90
N ALA A 163 -1.62 12.22 7.47
CA ALA A 163 -1.24 12.27 6.05
C ALA A 163 -1.09 10.88 5.42
N ALA A 164 -0.48 9.91 6.11
CA ALA A 164 -0.36 8.53 5.60
C ALA A 164 -1.72 7.82 5.51
N VAL A 165 -2.59 8.05 6.51
CA VAL A 165 -3.96 7.51 6.53
C VAL A 165 -4.78 8.08 5.38
N ASP A 166 -4.74 9.40 5.19
CA ASP A 166 -5.49 10.09 4.13
C ASP A 166 -4.92 9.82 2.73
N ALA A 167 -3.60 9.65 2.59
CA ALA A 167 -2.99 9.17 1.36
C ALA A 167 -3.55 7.79 0.97
N CYS A 168 -3.67 6.86 1.93
CA CYS A 168 -4.28 5.56 1.68
C CYS A 168 -5.78 5.68 1.34
N ARG A 169 -6.53 6.54 2.03
CA ARG A 169 -7.96 6.79 1.71
C ARG A 169 -8.13 7.28 0.26
N TYR A 170 -7.35 8.29 -0.14
CA TYR A 170 -7.44 8.87 -1.47
C TYR A 170 -6.95 7.90 -2.56
N PHE A 171 -5.83 7.20 -2.33
CA PHE A 171 -5.34 6.21 -3.27
C PHE A 171 -6.29 5.01 -3.40
N GLY A 172 -6.92 4.58 -2.31
CA GLY A 172 -7.98 3.57 -2.33
C GLY A 172 -9.17 3.99 -3.21
N ALA A 173 -9.58 5.27 -3.16
CA ALA A 173 -10.60 5.82 -4.04
C ALA A 173 -10.20 5.72 -5.53
N LEU A 174 -8.97 6.12 -5.86
CA LEU A 174 -8.42 6.03 -7.22
C LEU A 174 -8.39 4.59 -7.73
N LEU A 175 -7.94 3.64 -6.91
CA LEU A 175 -7.89 2.22 -7.27
C LEU A 175 -9.28 1.64 -7.55
N VAL A 176 -10.30 1.99 -6.75
CA VAL A 176 -11.69 1.59 -7.03
C VAL A 176 -12.15 2.09 -8.39
N GLY A 177 -11.90 3.36 -8.71
CA GLY A 177 -12.25 3.93 -10.02
C GLY A 177 -11.52 3.25 -11.18
N ALA A 178 -10.20 3.09 -11.05
CA ALA A 178 -9.36 2.49 -12.07
C ALA A 178 -9.78 1.05 -12.40
N VAL A 179 -10.14 0.28 -11.38
CA VAL A 179 -10.56 -1.12 -11.52
C VAL A 179 -11.99 -1.23 -12.05
N LYS A 180 -12.86 -0.27 -11.75
CA LYS A 180 -14.20 -0.14 -12.37
C LYS A 180 -14.16 0.35 -13.82
N GLY A 181 -13.01 0.79 -14.30
CA GLY A 181 -12.82 1.18 -15.69
C GLY A 181 -13.04 2.66 -15.98
N GLU A 182 -12.98 3.51 -14.96
CA GLU A 182 -12.99 4.96 -15.14
C GLU A 182 -11.86 5.42 -16.07
N ALA A 183 -12.16 6.45 -16.87
CA ALA A 183 -11.17 7.06 -17.75
C ALA A 183 -10.06 7.73 -16.94
N LYS A 184 -8.84 7.76 -17.50
CA LYS A 184 -7.67 8.34 -16.85
C LYS A 184 -7.91 9.82 -16.51
N GLU A 185 -8.54 10.55 -17.41
CA GLU A 185 -8.88 11.96 -17.28
C GLU A 185 -9.85 12.17 -16.09
N THR A 186 -10.80 11.26 -15.90
CA THR A 186 -11.73 11.28 -14.76
C THR A 186 -10.99 11.00 -13.45
N LEU A 187 -10.10 10.01 -13.43
CA LEU A 187 -9.32 9.66 -12.22
C LEU A 187 -8.39 10.80 -11.78
N LEU A 188 -7.81 11.51 -12.74
CA LEU A 188 -6.90 12.63 -12.50
C LEU A 188 -7.63 13.97 -12.30
N ALA A 189 -8.97 13.98 -12.36
CA ALA A 189 -9.75 15.17 -12.06
C ALA A 189 -9.61 15.54 -10.58
N ALA A 190 -9.66 16.85 -10.31
CA ALA A 190 -9.51 17.37 -8.96
C ALA A 190 -10.50 16.71 -7.98
N ARG A 191 -9.93 16.14 -6.91
CA ARG A 191 -10.62 15.45 -5.82
C ARG A 191 -11.53 14.33 -6.30
N TYR A 192 -11.08 13.55 -7.28
CA TYR A 192 -11.78 12.35 -7.72
C TYR A 192 -12.27 11.51 -6.53
N SER A 193 -13.51 11.03 -6.62
CA SER A 193 -14.10 10.10 -5.67
C SER A 193 -15.08 9.17 -6.39
N PRO A 194 -15.02 7.85 -6.17
CA PRO A 194 -16.04 6.92 -6.64
C PRO A 194 -17.36 7.02 -5.85
N SER A 195 -17.40 7.85 -4.78
CA SER A 195 -18.62 8.23 -4.07
C SER A 195 -18.78 9.76 -4.07
N PRO A 196 -19.77 10.31 -4.79
CA PRO A 196 -20.00 11.75 -4.85
C PRO A 196 -20.15 12.39 -3.46
N GLY A 197 -19.52 13.55 -3.26
CA GLY A 197 -19.56 14.29 -1.99
C GLY A 197 -18.86 13.61 -0.80
N TYR A 198 -18.10 12.53 -1.02
CA TYR A 198 -17.40 11.84 0.06
C TYR A 198 -16.38 12.74 0.77
N TRP A 199 -15.55 13.47 0.03
CA TRP A 199 -14.54 14.38 0.61
C TRP A 199 -15.15 15.61 1.30
N ALA A 200 -16.39 16.00 0.96
CA ALA A 200 -17.10 17.06 1.70
C ALA A 200 -17.58 16.57 3.09
N ARG A 201 -17.97 15.30 3.19
CA ARG A 201 -18.40 14.65 4.45
C ARG A 201 -17.21 14.21 5.30
N TYR A 202 -16.14 13.75 4.65
CA TYR A 202 -14.94 13.24 5.30
C TYR A 202 -13.70 13.90 4.69
N PRO A 203 -13.40 15.15 5.07
CA PRO A 203 -12.29 15.92 4.51
C PRO A 203 -10.95 15.18 4.60
N LEU A 204 -10.09 15.47 3.62
CA LEU A 204 -8.68 15.08 3.64
C LEU A 204 -7.88 16.15 4.39
N VAL A 205 -6.79 15.77 5.03
CA VAL A 205 -5.80 16.69 5.57
C VAL A 205 -5.20 17.55 4.46
N THR A 206 -4.83 18.78 4.79
CA THR A 206 -4.43 19.83 3.84
C THR A 206 -3.41 19.35 2.81
N GLU A 207 -2.34 18.63 3.21
CA GLU A 207 -1.31 18.20 2.27
C GLU A 207 -1.84 17.20 1.23
N ILE A 208 -2.72 16.28 1.66
CA ILE A 208 -3.33 15.29 0.76
C ILE A 208 -4.42 15.92 -0.10
N ASP A 209 -5.18 16.87 0.44
CA ASP A 209 -6.19 17.60 -0.33
C ASP A 209 -5.57 18.46 -1.46
N GLN A 210 -4.39 19.05 -1.22
CA GLN A 210 -3.61 19.76 -2.24
C GLN A 210 -3.21 18.82 -3.39
N ILE A 211 -2.66 17.64 -3.07
CA ILE A 211 -2.35 16.60 -4.05
C ILE A 211 -3.61 16.17 -4.82
N ALA A 212 -4.71 15.92 -4.10
CA ALA A 212 -5.98 15.53 -4.70
C ALA A 212 -6.55 16.63 -5.61
N ALA A 213 -6.26 17.91 -5.33
CA ALA A 213 -6.64 19.04 -6.17
C ALA A 213 -5.76 19.22 -7.43
N GLY A 214 -4.72 18.40 -7.60
CA GLY A 214 -3.82 18.44 -8.75
C GLY A 214 -2.53 19.23 -8.51
N SER A 215 -2.11 19.46 -7.27
CA SER A 215 -0.76 19.95 -6.99
C SER A 215 0.23 18.78 -7.10
N PHE A 216 0.87 18.64 -8.26
CA PHE A 216 1.98 17.71 -8.50
C PHE A 216 3.09 18.39 -9.27
#